data_AF-A0A9K3JEQ9-F1
#
_entry.id   AF-A0A9K3JEQ9-F1
#
_cell.length_a   1.000
_cell.length_b   1.000
_cell.length_c   1.000
_cell.angle_alpha   90.00
_cell.angle_beta   90.00
_cell.angle_gamma   90.00
#
_symmetry.space_group_name_H-M   'P 1'
#
loop_
_entity.id
_entity.type
_entity.pdbx_description
1 polymer ?
#
loop_
_entity_poly.entity_id
_entity_poly.type
_entity_poly.pdbx_seq_one_letter_code
_entity_poly.pdbx_strand_id
1 'polypeptide(L)'
;MASGQEIDDSSNKNSSPKKVYKDPDDGRQRFLLELEFVQCLANPTYIHYLAQNRYFEDEAFIGYLKYLQYWQRPEYIKYIMYPHCLYFLELLQNASFRNAMAHPANKELTHRQQFYFWKNYRNNRLKHILPRPLPEPTAAPPSNALPPPLPPSATTMATSSAPVSAPPVPSPMQYGVPSGPPLVKNDPRNAIDRRKRKKDG
;
A
#
# COMPACT_ATOMS: atom_id res chain seq x y z
N MET A 1 61.55 57.51 6.66
CA MET A 1 60.92 56.62 5.65
C MET A 1 60.02 55.69 6.45
N ALA A 2 58.69 55.81 6.34
CA ALA A 2 57.86 55.14 5.33
C ALA A 2 57.97 53.60 5.42
N SER A 3 56.90 52.81 5.56
CA SER A 3 55.46 53.08 5.43
C SER A 3 54.65 52.28 6.45
N GLY A 4 53.51 52.80 6.90
CA GLY A 4 52.51 51.99 7.59
C GLY A 4 51.78 51.07 6.59
N GLN A 5 51.45 49.85 7.01
CA GLN A 5 50.49 48.99 6.33
C GLN A 5 49.29 48.81 7.26
N GLU A 6 48.26 49.62 7.02
CA GLU A 6 46.91 49.35 7.49
C GLU A 6 46.36 48.22 6.61
N ILE A 7 46.05 47.07 7.21
CA ILE A 7 45.34 45.98 6.53
C ILE A 7 43.89 46.01 7.04
N ASP A 8 43.02 46.38 6.11
CA ASP A 8 41.61 46.74 6.25
C ASP A 8 40.74 45.65 6.91
N ASP A 9 40.00 46.05 7.95
CA ASP A 9 38.87 45.30 8.51
C ASP A 9 37.63 45.49 7.63
N SER A 10 37.47 44.67 6.59
CA SER A 10 36.23 44.64 5.80
C SER A 10 36.02 43.35 4.99
N SER A 11 35.49 42.31 5.64
CA SER A 11 34.82 41.19 4.94
C SER A 11 33.40 40.92 5.43
N ASN A 12 32.71 41.96 5.90
CA ASN A 12 31.26 41.92 6.15
C ASN A 12 30.51 42.71 5.07
N LYS A 13 29.92 42.00 4.10
CA LYS A 13 28.61 42.27 3.45
C LYS A 13 28.43 41.39 2.21
N ASN A 14 27.51 40.45 2.28
CA ASN A 14 26.39 40.31 1.33
C ASN A 14 25.51 39.12 1.72
N SER A 15 25.02 39.11 2.96
CA SER A 15 23.78 38.41 3.27
C SER A 15 22.65 39.14 2.54
N SER A 16 22.27 38.64 1.37
CA SER A 16 21.10 39.11 0.64
C SER A 16 19.92 39.20 1.62
N PRO A 17 19.18 40.33 1.66
CA PRO A 17 18.10 40.47 2.61
C PRO A 17 17.09 39.38 2.29
N LYS A 18 16.93 38.43 3.22
CA LYS A 18 15.87 37.42 3.15
C LYS A 18 14.57 38.21 3.05
N LYS A 19 13.96 38.25 1.85
CA LYS A 19 12.59 38.75 1.67
C LYS A 19 11.71 37.81 2.49
N VAL A 20 11.50 38.16 3.76
CA VAL A 20 10.48 37.55 4.60
C VAL A 20 9.17 37.88 3.91
N TYR A 21 8.63 36.90 3.19
CA TYR A 21 7.36 37.04 2.51
C TYR A 21 6.31 37.34 3.57
N LYS A 22 5.82 38.58 3.58
CA LYS A 22 4.80 39.03 4.51
C LYS A 22 3.46 38.74 3.86
N ASP A 23 2.88 37.61 4.26
CA ASP A 23 1.61 37.13 3.72
C ASP A 23 0.49 38.15 4.03
N PRO A 24 -0.27 38.63 3.04
CA PRO A 24 -1.33 39.62 3.25
C PRO A 24 -2.51 39.13 4.10
N ASP A 25 -2.67 37.81 4.29
CA ASP A 25 -3.72 37.20 5.15
C ASP A 25 -3.10 36.47 6.36
N ASP A 26 -1.99 36.97 6.92
CA ASP A 26 -1.28 36.43 8.10
C ASP A 26 -0.94 34.92 8.01
N GLY A 27 -0.76 34.40 6.80
CA GLY A 27 -0.49 32.99 6.54
C GLY A 27 -1.74 32.09 6.47
N ARG A 28 -2.94 32.63 6.69
CA ARG A 28 -4.21 31.89 6.57
C ARG A 28 -4.46 31.42 5.14
N GLN A 29 -4.22 32.25 4.13
CA GLN A 29 -4.33 31.84 2.73
C GLN A 29 -3.36 30.70 2.40
N ARG A 30 -2.10 30.80 2.87
CA ARG A 30 -1.10 29.74 2.73
C ARG A 30 -1.55 28.44 3.41
N PHE A 31 -2.07 28.50 4.63
CA PHE A 31 -2.60 27.33 5.35
C PHE A 31 -3.71 26.62 4.56
N LEU A 32 -4.65 27.37 3.97
CA LEU A 32 -5.73 26.81 3.14
C LEU A 32 -5.19 26.14 1.87
N LEU A 33 -4.23 26.77 1.19
CA LEU A 33 -3.58 26.17 0.01
C LEU A 33 -2.80 24.90 0.35
N GLU A 34 -2.08 24.88 1.48
CA GLU A 34 -1.36 23.69 1.97
C GLU A 34 -2.35 22.56 2.33
N LEU A 35 -3.50 22.91 2.93
CA LEU A 35 -4.58 21.96 3.27
C LEU A 35 -5.28 21.37 2.04
N GLU A 36 -5.60 22.19 1.05
CA GLU A 36 -6.20 21.76 -0.21
C GLU A 36 -5.24 20.88 -1.00
N PHE A 37 -3.98 21.32 -1.15
CA PHE A 37 -2.94 20.55 -1.83
C PHE A 37 -2.72 19.17 -1.20
N VAL A 38 -2.58 19.09 0.12
CA VAL A 38 -2.45 17.81 0.81
C VAL A 38 -3.67 16.93 0.54
N GLN A 39 -4.88 17.47 0.63
CA GLN A 39 -6.10 16.70 0.35
C GLN A 39 -6.19 16.22 -1.11
N CYS A 40 -5.67 16.97 -2.08
CA CYS A 40 -5.55 16.50 -3.47
C CYS A 40 -4.66 15.25 -3.62
N LEU A 41 -3.69 15.02 -2.72
CA LEU A 41 -2.91 13.77 -2.68
C LEU A 41 -3.77 12.54 -2.33
N ALA A 42 -5.00 12.69 -1.85
CA ALA A 42 -5.93 11.56 -1.71
C ALA A 42 -6.40 10.98 -3.07
N ASN A 43 -6.13 11.64 -4.19
CA ASN A 43 -6.49 11.19 -5.54
C ASN A 43 -5.27 10.60 -6.29
N PRO A 44 -5.23 9.28 -6.58
CA PRO A 44 -4.13 8.65 -7.31
C PRO A 44 -3.91 9.20 -8.73
N THR A 45 -4.95 9.76 -9.34
CA THR A 45 -4.84 10.43 -10.65
C THR A 45 -4.05 11.73 -10.55
N TYR A 46 -4.18 12.48 -9.45
CA TYR A 46 -3.41 13.70 -9.23
C TYR A 46 -1.93 13.38 -8.92
N ILE A 47 -1.67 12.33 -8.12
CA ILE A 47 -0.30 11.83 -7.91
C ILE A 47 0.35 11.42 -9.23
N HIS A 48 -0.38 10.71 -10.10
CA HIS A 48 0.12 10.32 -11.42
C HIS A 48 0.42 11.53 -12.31
N TYR A 49 -0.44 12.55 -12.31
CA TYR A 49 -0.16 13.83 -12.98
C TYR A 49 1.11 14.49 -12.44
N LEU A 50 1.32 14.54 -11.12
CA LEU A 50 2.54 15.08 -10.54
C LEU A 50 3.80 14.30 -10.98
N ALA A 51 3.70 12.96 -11.09
CA ALA A 51 4.77 12.12 -11.60
C ALA A 51 5.07 12.37 -13.08
N GLN A 52 4.04 12.47 -13.93
CA GLN A 52 4.21 12.72 -15.37
C GLN A 52 4.86 14.09 -15.67
N ASN A 53 4.55 15.11 -14.87
CA ASN A 53 5.16 16.44 -14.97
C ASN A 53 6.51 16.56 -14.24
N ARG A 54 7.09 15.44 -13.77
CA ARG A 54 8.41 15.35 -13.14
C ARG A 54 8.61 16.15 -11.84
N TYR A 55 7.54 16.58 -11.18
CA TYR A 55 7.65 17.26 -9.88
C TYR A 55 8.36 16.40 -8.82
N PHE A 56 8.31 15.08 -8.94
CA PHE A 56 8.99 14.14 -8.04
C PHE A 56 10.50 13.94 -8.30
N GLU A 57 11.04 14.52 -9.38
CA GLU A 57 12.49 14.58 -9.68
C GLU A 57 13.15 15.80 -8.99
N ASP A 58 12.39 16.85 -8.66
CA ASP A 58 12.89 18.06 -8.00
C ASP A 58 13.07 17.87 -6.48
N GLU A 59 14.28 18.10 -5.98
CA GLU A 59 14.61 18.04 -4.56
C GLU A 59 13.87 19.08 -3.72
N ALA A 60 13.57 20.26 -4.28
CA ALA A 60 12.82 21.30 -3.56
C ALA A 60 11.38 20.84 -3.29
N PHE A 61 10.73 20.22 -4.28
CA PHE A 61 9.40 19.62 -4.11
C PHE A 61 9.40 18.44 -3.12
N ILE A 62 10.42 17.58 -3.12
CA ILE A 62 10.58 16.52 -2.12
C ILE A 62 10.76 17.13 -0.71
N GLY A 63 11.52 18.22 -0.58
CA GLY A 63 11.64 19.00 0.66
C GLY A 63 10.30 19.56 1.14
N TYR A 64 9.47 20.05 0.23
CA TYR A 64 8.11 20.52 0.52
C TYR A 64 7.18 19.39 0.99
N LEU A 65 7.24 18.20 0.38
CA LEU A 65 6.50 17.02 0.85
C LEU A 65 6.93 16.57 2.26
N LYS A 66 8.20 16.71 2.62
CA LYS A 66 8.68 16.49 4.01
C LYS A 66 8.13 17.54 4.96
N TYR A 67 8.14 18.83 4.58
CA TYR A 67 7.54 19.90 5.37
C TYR A 67 6.05 19.59 5.68
N LEU A 68 5.27 19.18 4.68
CA LEU A 68 3.84 18.85 4.83
C LEU A 68 3.55 17.67 5.77
N GLN A 69 4.55 16.91 6.24
CA GLN A 69 4.32 15.91 7.29
C GLN A 69 3.82 16.51 8.61
N TYR A 70 3.92 17.83 8.82
CA TYR A 70 3.31 18.49 9.99
C TYR A 70 1.79 18.27 10.08
N TRP A 71 1.10 18.01 8.96
CA TRP A 71 -0.34 17.70 8.93
C TRP A 71 -0.71 16.40 9.66
N GLN A 72 0.26 15.52 9.95
CA GLN A 72 0.04 14.31 10.75
C GLN A 72 -0.09 14.60 12.26
N ARG A 73 0.33 15.79 12.72
CA ARG A 73 0.27 16.15 14.16
C ARG A 73 -1.18 16.41 14.61
N PRO A 74 -1.54 16.11 15.86
CA PRO A 74 -2.93 16.13 16.33
C PRO A 74 -3.60 17.51 16.26
N GLU A 75 -2.84 18.60 16.28
CA GLU A 75 -3.35 19.97 16.19
C GLU A 75 -3.94 20.29 14.81
N TYR A 76 -3.37 19.67 13.76
CA TYR A 76 -3.67 19.94 12.35
C TYR A 76 -4.52 18.84 11.69
N ILE A 77 -4.36 17.58 12.10
CA ILE A 77 -5.06 16.44 11.50
C ILE A 77 -6.60 16.57 11.54
N LYS A 78 -7.13 17.32 12.53
CA LYS A 78 -8.56 17.61 12.69
C LYS A 78 -9.20 18.37 11.50
N TYR A 79 -8.39 19.00 10.65
CA TYR A 79 -8.85 19.71 9.45
C TYR A 79 -8.88 18.83 8.18
N ILE A 80 -8.32 17.61 8.23
CA ILE A 80 -8.26 16.69 7.09
C ILE A 80 -9.61 15.98 6.89
N MET A 81 -10.25 16.16 5.73
CA MET A 81 -11.48 15.42 5.37
C MET A 81 -11.18 14.04 4.76
N TYR A 82 -10.06 13.91 4.04
CA TYR A 82 -9.73 12.70 3.27
C TYR A 82 -8.50 11.96 3.86
N PRO A 83 -8.66 11.03 4.82
CA PRO A 83 -7.53 10.45 5.57
C PRO A 83 -6.49 9.72 4.71
N HIS A 84 -6.86 9.27 3.50
CA HIS A 84 -5.92 8.66 2.54
C HIS A 84 -4.82 9.62 2.06
N CYS A 85 -4.99 10.95 2.13
CA CYS A 85 -3.93 11.86 1.73
C CYS A 85 -2.66 11.70 2.58
N LEU A 86 -2.81 11.44 3.89
CA LEU A 86 -1.68 11.26 4.80
C LEU A 86 -0.93 9.95 4.53
N TYR A 87 -1.66 8.89 4.17
CA TYR A 87 -1.09 7.62 3.72
C TYR A 87 -0.29 7.77 2.41
N PHE A 88 -0.84 8.50 1.43
CA PHE A 88 -0.10 8.78 0.20
C PHE A 88 1.09 9.73 0.41
N LEU A 89 0.98 10.72 1.31
CA LEU A 89 2.08 11.60 1.68
C LEU A 89 3.26 10.82 2.30
N GLU A 90 2.97 9.76 3.08
CA GLU A 90 3.98 8.84 3.60
C GLU A 90 4.59 7.97 2.48
N LEU A 91 3.75 7.34 1.64
CA LEU A 91 4.24 6.56 0.49
C LEU A 91 5.13 7.38 -0.45
N LEU A 92 4.78 8.65 -0.69
CA LEU A 92 5.55 9.57 -1.54
C LEU A 92 6.95 9.91 -1.02
N GLN A 93 7.27 9.65 0.26
CA GLN A 93 8.66 9.78 0.73
C GLN A 93 9.57 8.77 0.01
N ASN A 94 9.05 7.57 -0.27
CA ASN A 94 9.78 6.50 -0.95
C ASN A 94 9.96 6.81 -2.44
N ALA A 95 11.23 6.92 -2.88
CA ALA A 95 11.57 7.18 -4.28
C ALA A 95 11.00 6.10 -5.23
N SER A 96 11.03 4.83 -4.82
CA SER A 96 10.47 3.72 -5.60
C SER A 96 8.97 3.90 -5.89
N PHE A 97 8.19 4.43 -4.93
CA PHE A 97 6.76 4.69 -5.13
C PHE A 97 6.52 5.89 -6.06
N ARG A 98 7.28 6.98 -5.88
CA ARG A 98 7.26 8.16 -6.78
C ARG A 98 7.50 7.74 -8.24
N ASN A 99 8.54 6.94 -8.47
CA ASN A 99 8.88 6.44 -9.80
C ASN A 99 7.82 5.47 -10.35
N ALA A 100 7.29 4.57 -9.51
CA ALA A 100 6.22 3.65 -9.90
C ALA A 100 4.94 4.39 -10.32
N MET A 101 4.58 5.48 -9.64
CA MET A 101 3.37 6.27 -9.94
C MET A 101 3.43 7.01 -11.29
N ALA A 102 4.60 7.14 -11.93
CA ALA A 102 4.69 7.61 -13.31
C ALA A 102 4.03 6.65 -14.32
N HIS A 103 3.87 5.37 -13.99
CA HIS A 103 3.29 4.36 -14.87
C HIS A 103 1.76 4.24 -14.68
N PRO A 104 0.95 4.29 -15.76
CA PRO A 104 -0.52 4.34 -15.64
C PRO A 104 -1.15 3.09 -15.01
N ALA A 105 -0.51 1.92 -15.14
CA ALA A 105 -0.99 0.70 -14.50
C ALA A 105 -0.93 0.78 -12.96
N ASN A 106 0.06 1.48 -12.39
CA ASN A 106 0.18 1.67 -10.95
C ASN A 106 -0.86 2.67 -10.43
N LYS A 107 -1.14 3.74 -11.20
CA LYS A 107 -2.25 4.65 -10.93
C LYS A 107 -3.60 3.91 -10.87
N GLU A 108 -3.87 3.01 -11.82
CA GLU A 108 -5.11 2.23 -11.83
C GLU A 108 -5.15 1.19 -10.68
N LEU A 109 -4.03 0.53 -10.39
CA LEU A 109 -3.91 -0.39 -9.26
C LEU A 109 -4.19 0.32 -7.93
N THR A 110 -3.57 1.47 -7.68
CA THR A 110 -3.76 2.27 -6.46
C THR A 110 -5.19 2.79 -6.34
N HIS A 111 -5.77 3.29 -7.45
CA HIS A 111 -7.18 3.69 -7.50
C HIS A 111 -8.13 2.53 -7.16
N ARG A 112 -7.88 1.34 -7.73
CA ARG A 112 -8.65 0.12 -7.45
C ARG A 112 -8.51 -0.33 -6.00
N GLN A 113 -7.32 -0.25 -5.41
CA GLN A 113 -7.08 -0.57 -4.00
C GLN A 113 -7.86 0.38 -3.07
N GLN A 114 -7.79 1.69 -3.31
CA GLN A 114 -8.53 2.71 -2.56
C GLN A 114 -10.05 2.50 -2.66
N PHE A 115 -10.57 2.23 -3.85
CA PHE A 115 -11.97 1.88 -4.05
C PHE A 115 -12.39 0.63 -3.25
N TYR A 116 -11.60 -0.46 -3.29
CA TYR A 116 -11.91 -1.66 -2.52
C TYR A 116 -11.76 -1.45 -1.01
N PHE A 117 -10.85 -0.59 -0.56
CA PHE A 117 -10.74 -0.23 0.87
C PHE A 117 -12.03 0.44 1.35
N TRP A 118 -12.56 1.42 0.61
CA TRP A 118 -13.84 2.07 0.92
C TRP A 118 -15.03 1.12 0.80
N LYS A 119 -15.14 0.35 -0.30
CA LYS A 119 -16.21 -0.64 -0.51
C LYS A 119 -16.28 -1.66 0.63
N ASN A 120 -15.14 -2.07 1.18
CA ASN A 120 -15.06 -3.05 2.27
C ASN A 120 -14.82 -2.39 3.65
N TYR A 121 -14.97 -1.08 3.79
CA TYR A 121 -14.61 -0.33 5.00
C TYR A 121 -15.26 -0.88 6.28
N ARG A 122 -16.56 -1.23 6.21
CA ARG A 122 -17.30 -1.86 7.32
C ARG A 122 -16.66 -3.18 7.75
N ASN A 123 -16.34 -4.04 6.78
CA ASN A 123 -15.78 -5.37 7.01
C ASN A 123 -14.33 -5.29 7.50
N ASN A 124 -13.53 -4.37 6.95
CA ASN A 124 -12.14 -4.17 7.37
C ASN A 124 -12.05 -3.65 8.81
N ARG A 125 -12.92 -2.72 9.21
CA ARG A 125 -12.98 -2.28 10.62
C ARG A 125 -13.47 -3.37 11.56
N LEU A 126 -14.45 -4.18 11.16
CA LEU A 126 -14.93 -5.31 11.97
C LEU A 126 -13.82 -6.32 12.31
N LYS A 127 -12.87 -6.58 11.39
CA LYS A 127 -11.71 -7.46 11.64
C LYS A 127 -10.76 -6.96 12.76
N HIS A 128 -10.74 -5.66 13.04
CA HIS A 128 -9.91 -5.07 14.10
C HIS A 128 -10.70 -4.81 15.40
N ILE A 129 -12.04 -4.84 15.34
CA ILE A 129 -12.93 -4.67 16.50
C ILE A 129 -13.27 -6.02 17.13
N LEU A 130 -13.42 -7.07 16.31
CA LEU A 130 -13.53 -8.43 16.82
C LEU A 130 -12.17 -8.87 17.39
N PRO A 131 -12.12 -9.40 18.62
CA PRO A 131 -10.91 -10.01 19.14
C PRO A 131 -10.41 -11.09 18.19
N ARG A 132 -9.09 -11.13 17.96
CA ARG A 132 -8.44 -12.32 17.39
C ARG A 132 -8.91 -13.52 18.23
N PRO A 133 -9.49 -14.58 17.64
CA PRO A 133 -9.78 -15.80 18.38
C PRO A 133 -8.50 -16.24 19.09
N LEU A 134 -8.58 -16.44 20.41
CA LEU A 134 -7.44 -16.96 21.17
C LEU A 134 -6.95 -18.25 20.48
N PRO A 135 -5.64 -18.48 20.39
CA PRO A 135 -5.14 -19.74 19.85
C PRO A 135 -5.82 -20.87 20.63
N GLU A 136 -6.53 -21.73 19.90
CA GLU A 136 -7.24 -22.86 20.48
C GLU A 136 -6.22 -23.67 21.30
N PRO A 137 -6.45 -23.88 22.61
CA PRO A 137 -5.50 -24.63 23.42
C PRO A 137 -5.39 -26.02 22.83
N THR A 138 -4.23 -26.35 22.26
CA THR A 138 -3.94 -27.66 21.72
C THR A 138 -4.35 -28.70 22.75
N ALA A 139 -5.38 -29.47 22.43
CA ALA A 139 -5.92 -30.46 23.34
C ALA A 139 -4.77 -31.37 23.80
N ALA A 140 -4.51 -31.38 25.10
CA ALA A 140 -3.48 -32.24 25.66
C ALA A 140 -3.78 -33.69 25.25
N PRO A 141 -2.77 -34.48 24.81
CA PRO A 141 -3.00 -35.84 24.39
C PRO A 141 -3.66 -36.62 25.54
N PRO A 142 -4.76 -37.35 25.29
CA PRO A 142 -5.51 -38.01 26.35
C PRO A 142 -4.66 -39.12 26.99
N SER A 143 -4.28 -38.90 28.25
CA SER A 143 -3.64 -39.90 29.11
C SER A 143 -4.65 -40.99 29.47
N ASN A 144 -4.84 -41.97 28.58
CA ASN A 144 -5.43 -43.27 28.92
C ASN A 144 -5.11 -44.33 27.85
N ALA A 145 -3.98 -45.02 28.03
CA ALA A 145 -3.71 -46.30 27.39
C ALA A 145 -2.87 -47.17 28.34
N LEU A 146 -3.35 -48.37 28.66
CA LEU A 146 -2.58 -49.37 29.41
C LEU A 146 -1.36 -49.82 28.57
N PRO A 147 -0.27 -50.27 29.22
CA PRO A 147 0.89 -50.81 28.49
C PRO A 147 0.54 -52.17 27.84
N PRO A 148 0.83 -52.37 26.54
CA PRO A 148 0.74 -53.69 25.90
C PRO A 148 1.90 -54.60 26.34
N PRO A 149 1.71 -55.94 26.36
CA PRO A 149 2.71 -56.89 26.85
C PRO A 149 3.82 -57.18 25.83
N LEU A 150 5.00 -57.53 26.33
CA LEU A 150 6.17 -57.98 25.56
C LEU A 150 5.97 -59.40 24.97
N PRO A 151 6.28 -59.63 23.69
CA PRO A 151 6.52 -60.97 23.14
C PRO A 151 8.03 -61.32 23.07
N PRO A 152 8.43 -62.60 23.20
CA PRO A 152 9.82 -63.05 23.21
C PRO A 152 10.43 -63.29 21.82
N SER A 153 11.77 -63.37 21.76
CA SER A 153 12.57 -63.53 20.53
C SER A 153 12.48 -64.90 19.86
N ALA A 154 12.62 -64.92 18.52
CA ALA A 154 13.03 -66.11 17.76
C ALA A 154 13.89 -65.72 16.53
N THR A 155 14.88 -66.56 16.20
CA THR A 155 15.94 -66.33 15.20
C THR A 155 15.64 -67.05 13.88
N THR A 156 16.04 -66.50 12.71
CA THR A 156 16.65 -67.24 11.56
C THR A 156 17.11 -66.31 10.41
N MET A 157 17.82 -66.84 9.42
CA MET A 157 18.87 -66.14 8.64
C MET A 157 18.55 -65.85 7.15
N ALA A 158 19.36 -64.94 6.56
CA ALA A 158 19.83 -64.88 5.15
C ALA A 158 18.77 -64.90 4.03
N THR A 159 18.62 -63.85 3.22
CA THR A 159 19.45 -63.54 2.01
C THR A 159 18.89 -62.28 1.31
N SER A 160 19.56 -61.55 0.39
CA SER A 160 20.99 -61.40 0.04
C SER A 160 21.18 -60.17 -0.91
N SER A 161 22.43 -59.83 -1.27
CA SER A 161 22.85 -58.84 -2.30
C SER A 161 22.55 -57.34 -2.08
N ALA A 162 23.57 -56.52 -2.35
CA ALA A 162 23.57 -55.05 -2.25
C ALA A 162 23.50 -54.41 -3.67
N PRO A 163 24.16 -53.28 -3.97
CA PRO A 163 23.97 -51.91 -3.50
C PRO A 163 23.59 -50.94 -4.65
N VAL A 164 22.92 -49.81 -4.40
CA VAL A 164 22.73 -48.78 -5.46
C VAL A 164 22.78 -47.34 -4.92
N SER A 165 23.64 -46.51 -5.51
CA SER A 165 23.58 -45.04 -5.41
C SER A 165 22.55 -44.46 -6.41
N ALA A 166 22.21 -43.17 -6.25
CA ALA A 166 21.42 -42.32 -7.17
C ALA A 166 21.56 -42.66 -8.69
N PRO A 167 20.55 -42.38 -9.57
CA PRO A 167 20.08 -41.00 -9.80
C PRO A 167 18.58 -40.88 -10.28
N PRO A 168 18.13 -40.04 -11.27
CA PRO A 168 16.88 -39.26 -11.10
C PRO A 168 15.76 -39.51 -12.15
N VAL A 169 14.50 -39.19 -11.85
CA VAL A 169 13.39 -39.18 -12.83
C VAL A 169 12.26 -38.21 -12.39
N PRO A 170 11.29 -37.82 -13.27
CA PRO A 170 10.77 -36.45 -13.30
C PRO A 170 9.27 -36.34 -12.97
N SER A 171 8.72 -35.13 -13.04
CA SER A 171 7.28 -34.88 -12.94
C SER A 171 6.53 -35.30 -14.23
N PRO A 172 5.42 -36.05 -14.14
CA PRO A 172 4.41 -36.12 -15.18
C PRO A 172 3.22 -35.18 -14.87
N MET A 173 2.77 -34.43 -15.87
CA MET A 173 1.45 -33.80 -15.84
C MET A 173 0.34 -34.87 -15.91
N GLN A 174 -0.80 -34.59 -15.28
CA GLN A 174 -2.06 -35.19 -15.74
C GLN A 174 -3.21 -34.17 -15.62
N TYR A 175 -3.70 -33.73 -16.78
CA TYR A 175 -4.92 -32.92 -16.90
C TYR A 175 -6.15 -33.83 -16.75
N GLY A 176 -7.11 -33.41 -15.93
CA GLY A 176 -8.41 -34.07 -15.76
C GLY A 176 -9.53 -33.06 -15.65
N VAL A 177 -10.53 -33.17 -16.53
CA VAL A 177 -11.71 -32.28 -16.59
C VAL A 177 -12.89 -32.92 -15.85
N PRO A 178 -13.60 -32.21 -14.96
CA PRO A 178 -14.93 -32.59 -14.52
C PRO A 178 -16.03 -31.86 -15.32
N SER A 179 -16.94 -32.62 -15.90
CA SER A 179 -18.13 -32.13 -16.62
C SER A 179 -19.28 -31.84 -15.65
N GLY A 180 -20.11 -30.83 -15.94
CA GLY A 180 -21.30 -30.47 -15.15
C GLY A 180 -22.42 -29.87 -16.02
N PRO A 181 -23.70 -30.04 -15.65
CA PRO A 181 -24.84 -29.72 -16.52
C PRO A 181 -25.11 -28.20 -16.67
N PRO A 182 -25.79 -27.79 -17.75
CA PRO A 182 -25.87 -26.37 -18.14
C PRO A 182 -26.93 -25.59 -17.34
N LEU A 183 -26.57 -24.39 -16.87
CA LEU A 183 -27.50 -23.44 -16.26
C LEU A 183 -27.60 -22.18 -17.13
N VAL A 184 -28.84 -21.82 -17.48
CA VAL A 184 -29.17 -20.87 -18.56
C VAL A 184 -28.71 -19.43 -18.24
N LYS A 185 -28.09 -18.79 -19.24
CA LYS A 185 -27.51 -17.45 -19.14
C LYS A 185 -28.54 -16.36 -19.46
N ASN A 186 -29.13 -15.75 -18.43
CA ASN A 186 -29.95 -14.55 -18.57
C ASN A 186 -29.07 -13.28 -18.60
N ASP A 187 -29.02 -12.59 -19.74
CA ASP A 187 -28.24 -11.37 -19.96
C ASP A 187 -29.11 -10.12 -19.66
N PRO A 188 -28.78 -9.26 -18.68
CA PRO A 188 -29.65 -8.16 -18.22
C PRO A 188 -29.56 -6.90 -19.11
N ARG A 189 -29.38 -7.05 -20.42
CA ARG A 189 -29.23 -5.93 -21.38
C ARG A 189 -30.45 -5.63 -22.26
N ASN A 190 -31.62 -6.18 -21.94
CA ASN A 190 -32.82 -6.04 -22.78
C ASN A 190 -34.08 -5.58 -22.00
N ALA A 191 -33.90 -4.82 -20.92
CA ALA A 191 -34.99 -4.38 -20.03
C ALA A 191 -35.43 -2.92 -20.22
N ILE A 192 -34.73 -2.11 -21.04
CA ILE A 192 -35.02 -0.67 -21.20
C ILE A 192 -36.10 -0.42 -22.27
N ASP A 193 -36.08 -1.10 -23.41
CA ASP A 193 -36.92 -0.73 -24.57
C ASP A 193 -38.41 -1.11 -24.47
N ARG A 194 -38.78 -2.06 -23.59
CA ARG A 194 -40.17 -2.56 -23.54
C ARG A 194 -41.16 -1.66 -22.80
N ARG A 195 -40.72 -0.55 -22.17
CA ARG A 195 -41.59 0.40 -21.43
C ARG A 195 -42.09 1.61 -22.24
N LYS A 196 -41.65 1.80 -23.49
CA LYS A 196 -41.97 3.02 -24.28
C LYS A 196 -42.99 2.82 -25.41
N ARG A 197 -43.73 1.71 -25.44
CA ARG A 197 -44.73 1.42 -26.51
C ARG A 197 -46.08 0.93 -25.98
N LYS A 198 -46.62 1.63 -24.97
CA LYS A 198 -48.00 1.45 -24.48
C LYS A 198 -48.63 2.77 -23.99
N LYS A 199 -48.30 3.85 -24.69
CA LYS A 199 -48.99 5.13 -24.70
C LYS A 199 -49.01 5.53 -26.18
N ASP A 200 -50.14 6.10 -26.62
CA ASP A 200 -50.53 6.28 -28.03
C ASP A 200 -50.91 4.96 -28.72
N GLY A 201 -52.24 4.73 -28.84
CA GLY A 201 -52.89 3.49 -29.27
C GLY A 201 -54.11 3.19 -28.41
#